data_AF-A0A1G6WAA4-F1
#
_entry.id   AF-A0A1G6WAA4-F1
#
_cell.length_a   1.000
_cell.length_b   1.000
_cell.length_c   1.000
_cell.angle_alpha   90.00
_cell.angle_beta   90.00
_cell.angle_gamma   90.00
#
_symmetry.space_group_name_H-M   'P 1'
#
loop_
_entity.id
_entity.type
_entity.pdbx_description
1 polymer ?
#
loop_
_entity_poly.entity_id
_entity_poly.type
_entity_poly.pdbx_seq_one_letter_code
_entity_poly.pdbx_strand_id
1 'polypeptide(L)'
;MMHALRPALLVLVLLGAPAGFHPAMAQPAAFLTPDQLATVLRARGFSDLEGVEREDDTFRIARAMRYGERVENLRIDAATGLPREQPPLTENQARELLRARGFNEVTELGREGDAIRLRGVREGTPSELTVDARTGAVRQ
;
A
#
# COMPACT_ATOMS: atom_id res chain seq x y z
N MET A 1 25.57 2.92 -64.71
CA MET A 1 26.25 4.17 -65.11
C MET A 1 25.59 5.30 -64.33
N MET A 2 26.12 5.65 -63.16
CA MET A 2 27.20 6.63 -62.94
C MET A 2 26.72 8.08 -63.05
N HIS A 3 26.63 8.71 -61.87
CA HIS A 3 26.86 10.10 -61.48
C HIS A 3 26.78 11.24 -62.51
N ALA A 4 26.05 12.30 -62.15
CA ALA A 4 26.61 13.63 -61.82
C ALA A 4 25.48 14.54 -61.27
N LEU A 5 25.51 15.00 -60.01
CA LEU A 5 26.23 16.16 -59.43
C LEU A 5 25.53 17.52 -59.68
N ARG A 6 24.75 17.98 -58.66
CA ARG A 6 24.71 19.30 -57.95
C ARG A 6 24.72 20.63 -58.76
N PRO A 7 24.40 21.83 -58.18
CA PRO A 7 23.67 22.19 -56.95
C PRO A 7 22.64 23.34 -57.15
N ALA A 8 21.76 23.59 -56.16
CA ALA A 8 21.32 24.97 -55.88
C ALA A 8 20.89 25.09 -54.41
N LEU A 9 21.66 25.92 -53.73
CA LEU A 9 21.54 26.40 -52.37
C LEU A 9 20.25 27.24 -52.21
N LEU A 10 19.45 26.99 -51.18
CA LEU A 10 18.68 28.07 -50.56
C LEU A 10 18.75 27.93 -49.05
N VAL A 11 19.54 28.84 -48.46
CA VAL A 11 19.61 29.11 -47.03
C VAL A 11 18.37 29.91 -46.66
N LEU A 12 17.59 29.42 -45.70
CA LEU A 12 16.63 30.23 -44.97
C LEU A 12 17.07 30.26 -43.50
N VAL A 13 17.75 31.34 -43.11
CA VAL A 13 18.01 31.67 -41.71
C VAL A 13 16.71 32.22 -41.12
N LEU A 14 16.14 31.49 -40.15
CA LEU A 14 15.14 32.02 -39.23
C LEU A 14 15.79 32.18 -37.86
N LEU A 15 16.02 33.44 -37.50
CA LEU A 15 16.33 33.93 -36.16
C LEU A 15 15.20 33.55 -35.17
N GLY A 16 15.56 33.17 -33.94
CA GLY A 16 14.74 33.46 -32.74
C GLY A 16 14.33 32.27 -31.87
N ALA A 17 15.00 32.15 -30.72
CA ALA A 17 14.80 31.25 -29.56
C ALA A 17 13.36 31.18 -28.97
N PRO A 18 13.06 30.39 -27.90
CA PRO A 18 13.88 29.44 -27.14
C PRO A 18 13.28 28.03 -27.00
N ALA A 19 14.08 27.14 -26.42
CA ALA A 19 13.65 25.86 -25.87
C ALA A 19 12.37 26.02 -25.03
N GLY A 20 11.26 25.50 -25.53
CA GLY A 20 10.12 25.15 -24.71
C GLY A 20 10.48 23.95 -23.84
N PHE A 21 11.26 24.17 -22.79
CA PHE A 21 11.08 23.41 -21.56
C PHE A 21 9.63 23.69 -21.14
N HIS A 22 8.71 22.84 -21.56
CA HIS A 22 7.47 22.72 -20.82
C HIS A 22 7.90 22.25 -19.44
N PRO A 23 7.72 23.05 -18.36
CA PRO A 23 7.79 22.47 -17.04
C PRO A 23 6.76 21.34 -17.07
N ALA A 24 7.21 20.11 -16.91
CA ALA A 24 6.32 19.03 -16.53
C ALA A 24 5.64 19.55 -15.28
N MET A 25 4.41 20.07 -15.43
CA MET A 25 3.61 20.53 -14.32
C MET A 25 3.60 19.35 -13.37
N ALA A 26 4.26 19.52 -12.22
CA ALA A 26 4.23 18.54 -11.16
C ALA A 26 2.74 18.31 -10.89
N GLN A 27 2.23 17.19 -11.37
CA GLN A 27 0.85 16.81 -11.10
C GLN A 27 0.78 16.80 -9.57
N PRO A 28 -0.13 17.57 -8.95
CA PRO A 28 -0.27 17.52 -7.50
C PRO A 28 -0.43 16.04 -7.15
N ALA A 29 0.46 15.53 -6.30
CA ALA A 29 0.43 14.13 -5.91
C ALA A 29 -1.01 13.81 -5.51
N ALA A 30 -1.63 12.87 -6.23
CA ALA A 30 -3.03 12.54 -6.01
C ALA A 30 -3.14 11.81 -4.67
N PHE A 31 -3.42 12.58 -3.63
CA PHE A 31 -3.64 12.03 -2.30
C PHE A 31 -5.02 11.40 -2.19
N LEU A 32 -5.13 10.34 -1.41
CA LEU A 32 -6.38 9.72 -1.05
C LEU A 32 -7.28 10.70 -0.31
N THR A 33 -8.58 10.62 -0.58
CA THR A 33 -9.63 11.22 0.25
C THR A 33 -9.88 10.36 1.50
N PRO A 34 -10.53 10.90 2.55
CA PRO A 34 -10.88 10.10 3.74
C PRO A 34 -11.68 8.83 3.42
N ASP A 35 -12.62 8.88 2.46
CA ASP A 35 -13.42 7.72 2.07
C ASP A 35 -12.59 6.65 1.32
N GLN A 36 -11.67 7.09 0.45
CA GLN A 36 -10.74 6.20 -0.22
C GLN A 36 -9.78 5.56 0.79
N LEU A 37 -9.29 6.34 1.75
CA LEU A 37 -8.47 5.84 2.84
C LEU A 37 -9.21 4.77 3.66
N ALA A 38 -10.46 5.03 4.06
CA ALA A 38 -11.26 4.08 4.81
C ALA A 38 -11.46 2.75 4.06
N THR A 39 -11.66 2.82 2.73
CA THR A 39 -11.76 1.63 1.87
C THR A 39 -10.46 0.82 1.87
N VAL A 40 -9.33 1.52 1.71
CA VAL A 40 -7.99 0.92 1.69
C VAL A 40 -7.63 0.29 3.04
N LEU A 41 -7.96 0.96 4.15
CA LEU A 41 -7.72 0.45 5.51
C LEU A 41 -8.61 -0.75 5.84
N ARG A 42 -9.88 -0.75 5.40
CA ARG A 42 -10.79 -1.89 5.60
C ARG A 42 -10.26 -3.17 4.93
N ALA A 43 -9.72 -3.06 3.73
CA ALA A 43 -9.08 -4.18 3.04
C ALA A 43 -7.87 -4.76 3.80
N ARG A 44 -7.32 -4.01 4.76
CA ARG A 44 -6.20 -4.40 5.61
C ARG A 44 -6.62 -4.83 7.02
N GLY A 45 -7.92 -5.00 7.25
CA GLY A 45 -8.49 -5.45 8.51
C GLY A 45 -8.69 -4.34 9.54
N PHE A 46 -8.59 -3.06 9.14
CA PHE A 46 -8.97 -1.96 10.02
C PHE A 46 -10.48 -1.69 9.95
N SER A 47 -11.02 -1.27 11.07
CA SER A 47 -12.44 -0.96 11.30
C SER A 47 -12.54 0.11 12.39
N ASP A 48 -13.73 0.66 12.59
CA ASP A 48 -14.02 1.64 13.65
C ASP A 48 -12.99 2.79 13.71
N LEU A 49 -12.76 3.44 12.57
CA LEU A 49 -11.82 4.56 12.46
C LEU A 49 -12.41 5.79 13.15
N GLU A 50 -11.72 6.32 14.16
CA GLU A 50 -12.11 7.51 14.92
C GLU A 50 -11.02 8.59 14.83
N GLY A 51 -11.44 9.86 14.76
CA GLY A 51 -10.53 11.00 14.74
C GLY A 51 -9.60 11.00 13.52
N VAL A 52 -10.16 10.80 12.33
CA VAL A 52 -9.41 10.84 11.07
C VAL A 52 -9.17 12.29 10.67
N GLU A 53 -7.92 12.72 10.74
CA GLU A 53 -7.48 14.06 10.37
C GLU A 53 -6.39 13.99 9.32
N ARG A 54 -6.36 14.95 8.40
CA ARG A 54 -5.33 15.04 7.37
C ARG A 54 -4.36 16.16 7.68
N GLU A 55 -3.08 15.82 7.75
CA GLU A 55 -1.95 16.72 7.87
C GLU A 55 -1.05 16.53 6.64
N ASP A 56 -1.18 17.40 5.66
CA ASP A 56 -0.41 17.39 4.40
C ASP A 56 -0.43 16.04 3.65
N ASP A 57 0.64 15.26 3.81
CA ASP A 57 0.90 13.98 3.18
C ASP A 57 0.59 12.77 4.09
N THR A 58 -0.03 13.03 5.24
CA THR A 58 -0.27 12.02 6.28
C THR A 58 -1.68 12.16 6.84
N PHE A 59 -2.36 11.02 7.01
CA PHE A 59 -3.55 10.94 7.83
C PHE A 59 -3.18 10.50 9.24
N ARG A 60 -3.70 11.22 10.23
CA ARG A 60 -3.70 10.79 11.62
C ARG A 60 -5.04 10.17 11.95
N ILE A 61 -4.99 9.02 12.61
CA ILE A 61 -6.20 8.35 13.11
C ILE A 61 -5.96 8.13 14.60
N ALA A 62 -6.77 8.79 15.42
CA ALA A 62 -6.65 8.71 16.87
C ALA A 62 -6.83 7.27 17.35
N ARG A 63 -7.83 6.55 16.81
CA ARG A 63 -8.15 5.17 17.17
C ARG A 63 -8.72 4.38 15.99
N ALA A 64 -8.38 3.10 15.93
CA ALA A 64 -9.02 2.13 15.05
C ALA A 64 -9.04 0.74 15.71
N MET A 65 -9.85 -0.17 15.16
CA MET A 65 -9.78 -1.60 15.44
C MET A 65 -9.08 -2.31 14.28
N ARG A 66 -7.98 -3.00 14.54
CA ARG A 66 -7.28 -3.85 13.56
C ARG A 66 -7.45 -5.30 13.95
N TYR A 67 -8.15 -6.08 13.12
CA TYR A 67 -8.46 -7.49 13.38
C TYR A 67 -9.03 -7.72 14.80
N GLY A 68 -9.96 -6.86 15.22
CA GLY A 68 -10.62 -6.93 16.53
C GLY A 68 -9.84 -6.35 17.71
N GLU A 69 -8.59 -5.90 17.51
CA GLU A 69 -7.79 -5.28 18.57
C GLU A 69 -7.64 -3.77 18.36
N ARG A 70 -7.71 -3.01 19.46
CA ARG A 70 -7.57 -1.56 19.42
C ARG A 70 -6.13 -1.18 19.08
N VAL A 71 -5.99 -0.25 18.15
CA VAL A 71 -4.74 0.43 17.81
C VAL A 71 -4.96 1.94 17.86
N GLU A 72 -3.95 2.67 18.30
CA GLU A 72 -4.05 4.11 18.56
C GLU A 72 -2.93 4.86 17.83
N ASN A 73 -3.15 6.15 17.58
CA ASN A 73 -2.16 7.07 17.00
C ASN A 73 -1.56 6.59 15.67
N LEU A 74 -2.41 6.08 14.76
CA LEU A 74 -1.95 5.60 13.46
C LEU A 74 -1.57 6.79 12.58
N ARG A 75 -0.44 6.65 11.89
CA ARG A 75 0.03 7.58 10.85
C ARG A 75 0.00 6.86 9.52
N ILE A 76 -0.84 7.33 8.60
CA ILE A 76 -1.03 6.70 7.30
C ILE A 76 -0.53 7.65 6.21
N ASP A 77 0.31 7.16 5.31
CA ASP A 77 0.74 7.91 4.14
C ASP A 77 -0.47 8.22 3.24
N ALA A 78 -0.70 9.50 2.96
CA ALA A 78 -1.89 9.96 2.24
C ALA A 78 -1.87 9.60 0.75
N ALA A 79 -0.71 9.30 0.17
CA ALA A 79 -0.61 8.91 -1.24
C ALA A 79 -0.91 7.42 -1.44
N THR A 80 -0.48 6.57 -0.49
CA THR A 80 -0.52 5.10 -0.62
C THR A 80 -1.56 4.43 0.27
N GLY A 81 -2.05 5.13 1.31
CA GLY A 81 -2.89 4.56 2.34
C GLY A 81 -2.17 3.53 3.21
N LEU A 82 -0.83 3.49 3.17
CA LEU A 82 -0.01 2.58 3.96
C LEU A 82 0.33 3.18 5.33
N PRO A 83 0.24 2.40 6.41
CA PRO A 83 0.76 2.84 7.71
C PRO A 83 2.26 3.15 7.61
N ARG A 84 2.67 4.34 8.08
CA ARG A 84 4.08 4.74 8.20
C ARG A 84 4.78 3.99 9.34
N GLU A 85 4.05 3.79 10.42
CA GLU A 85 4.48 3.04 11.60
C GLU A 85 3.33 2.11 11.99
N GLN A 86 3.62 0.81 12.10
CA GLN A 86 2.62 -0.17 12.47
C GLN A 86 3.23 -1.18 13.44
N PRO A 87 2.61 -1.43 14.60
CA PRO A 87 3.03 -2.52 15.46
C PRO A 87 2.89 -3.85 14.71
N PRO A 88 3.82 -4.80 14.90
CA PRO A 88 3.66 -6.15 14.38
C PRO A 88 2.32 -6.75 14.83
N LEU A 89 1.72 -7.59 13.99
CA LEU A 89 0.55 -8.37 14.34
C LEU A 89 0.81 -9.15 15.64
N THR A 90 -0.19 -9.16 16.51
CA THR A 90 -0.27 -10.13 17.60
C THR A 90 -0.70 -11.48 17.03
N GLU A 91 -0.52 -12.54 17.81
CA GLU A 91 -0.94 -13.90 17.49
C GLU A 91 -2.46 -13.98 17.34
N ASN A 92 -3.19 -13.21 18.16
CA ASN A 92 -4.64 -13.06 18.05
C ASN A 92 -5.04 -12.33 16.76
N GLN A 93 -4.40 -11.21 16.41
CA GLN A 93 -4.65 -10.54 15.13
C GLN A 93 -4.31 -11.43 13.92
N ALA A 94 -3.25 -12.24 14.02
CA ALA A 94 -2.92 -13.21 12.98
C ALA A 94 -3.98 -14.32 12.86
N ARG A 95 -4.55 -14.75 13.98
CA ARG A 95 -5.68 -15.70 13.99
C ARG A 95 -6.91 -15.11 13.31
N GLU A 96 -7.28 -13.88 13.67
CA GLU A 96 -8.41 -13.18 13.08
C GLU A 96 -8.19 -12.84 11.60
N LEU A 97 -6.96 -12.51 11.19
CA LEU A 97 -6.56 -12.40 9.79
C LEU A 97 -6.86 -13.69 9.02
N LEU A 98 -6.49 -14.85 9.55
CA LEU A 98 -6.75 -16.14 8.90
C LEU A 98 -8.25 -16.45 8.85
N ARG A 99 -8.99 -16.15 9.92
CA ARG A 99 -10.46 -16.28 9.93
C ARG A 99 -11.12 -15.42 8.86
N ALA A 100 -10.70 -14.16 8.73
CA ALA A 100 -11.18 -13.25 7.68
C ALA A 100 -10.87 -13.76 6.25
N ARG A 101 -9.88 -14.65 6.10
CA ARG A 101 -9.52 -15.30 4.82
C ARG A 101 -10.19 -16.66 4.59
N GLY A 102 -11.14 -17.04 5.45
CA GLY A 102 -11.92 -18.27 5.30
C GLY A 102 -11.32 -19.52 5.96
N PHE A 103 -10.29 -19.36 6.79
CA PHE A 103 -9.79 -20.45 7.63
C PHE A 103 -10.63 -20.56 8.92
N ASN A 104 -10.99 -21.78 9.29
CA ASN A 104 -11.64 -22.11 10.54
C ASN A 104 -10.66 -22.89 11.44
N GLU A 105 -11.04 -23.12 12.69
CA GLU A 105 -10.25 -23.92 13.67
C GLU A 105 -8.78 -23.45 13.80
N VAL A 106 -8.57 -22.14 13.68
CA VAL A 106 -7.22 -21.57 13.67
C VAL A 106 -6.57 -21.68 15.05
N THR A 107 -5.50 -22.47 15.12
CA THR A 107 -4.71 -22.78 16.32
C THR A 107 -3.29 -22.24 16.16
N GLU A 108 -2.74 -21.64 17.20
CA GLU A 108 -1.37 -21.13 17.20
C GLU A 108 -0.37 -22.28 17.42
N LEU A 109 0.72 -22.28 16.64
CA LEU A 109 1.84 -23.23 16.76
C LEU A 109 3.08 -22.58 17.38
N GLY A 110 3.12 -21.25 17.44
CA GLY A 110 4.14 -20.45 18.10
C GLY A 110 4.65 -19.29 17.25
N ARG A 111 5.51 -18.47 17.83
CA ARG A 111 6.10 -17.29 17.20
C ARG A 111 7.62 -17.33 17.23
N GLU A 112 8.22 -16.91 16.12
CA GLU A 112 9.66 -16.79 15.97
C GLU A 112 10.00 -15.45 15.27
N GLY A 113 10.37 -14.45 16.07
CA GLY A 113 10.57 -13.09 15.59
C GLY A 113 9.29 -12.50 14.98
N ASP A 114 9.34 -12.20 13.69
CA ASP A 114 8.22 -11.68 12.91
C ASP A 114 7.41 -12.80 12.22
N ALA A 115 7.73 -14.08 12.42
CA ALA A 115 6.97 -15.19 11.88
C ALA A 115 6.02 -15.79 12.93
N ILE A 116 4.72 -15.73 12.69
CA ILE A 116 3.69 -16.36 13.53
C ILE A 116 3.22 -17.62 12.81
N ARG A 117 3.46 -18.80 13.40
CA ARG A 117 3.03 -20.09 12.86
C ARG A 117 1.65 -20.44 13.40
N LEU A 118 0.70 -20.74 12.52
CA LEU A 118 -0.64 -21.16 12.86
C LEU A 118 -1.02 -22.40 12.04
N ARG A 119 -1.95 -23.20 12.56
CA ARG A 119 -2.66 -24.24 11.81
C ARG A 119 -4.10 -23.79 11.63
N GLY A 120 -4.63 -23.89 10.43
CA GLY A 120 -6.04 -23.60 10.14
C GLY A 120 -6.65 -24.63 9.21
N VAL A 121 -7.97 -24.74 9.21
CA VAL A 121 -8.73 -25.63 8.32
C VAL A 121 -9.48 -24.79 7.30
N ARG A 122 -9.28 -25.05 6.01
CA ARG A 122 -10.04 -24.43 4.92
C ARG A 122 -10.63 -25.50 4.05
N GLU A 123 -11.95 -25.43 3.80
CA GLU A 123 -12.67 -26.41 2.97
C GLU A 123 -12.43 -27.87 3.44
N GLY A 124 -12.33 -28.06 4.76
CA GLY A 124 -12.07 -29.36 5.39
C GLY A 124 -10.60 -29.82 5.34
N THR A 125 -9.71 -29.06 4.72
CA THR A 125 -8.28 -29.41 4.62
C THR A 125 -7.47 -28.63 5.67
N PRO A 126 -6.75 -29.30 6.59
CA PRO A 126 -5.84 -28.64 7.50
C PRO A 126 -4.58 -28.16 6.77
N SER A 127 -4.10 -26.98 7.13
CA SER A 127 -2.86 -26.40 6.58
C SER A 127 -2.10 -25.66 7.66
N GLU A 128 -0.78 -25.81 7.65
CA GLU A 128 0.10 -24.97 8.44
C GLU A 128 0.43 -23.70 7.66
N LEU A 129 0.41 -22.58 8.35
CA LEU A 129 0.46 -21.24 7.79
C LEU A 129 1.47 -20.43 8.58
N THR A 130 2.32 -19.70 7.89
CA THR A 130 3.19 -18.69 8.49
C THR A 130 2.68 -17.31 8.10
N VAL A 131 2.40 -16.49 9.11
CA VAL A 131 2.02 -15.09 8.97
C VAL A 131 3.21 -14.20 9.30
N ASP A 132 3.59 -13.34 8.36
CA ASP A 132 4.55 -12.27 8.62
C ASP A 132 3.87 -11.17 9.46
N ALA A 133 4.37 -10.93 10.66
CA ALA A 133 3.75 -10.04 11.63
C ALA A 133 3.81 -8.57 11.19
N ARG A 134 4.81 -8.16 10.41
CA ARG A 134 4.91 -6.77 9.94
C ARG A 134 3.92 -6.47 8.83
N THR A 135 3.77 -7.41 7.90
CA THR A 135 3.05 -7.18 6.64
C THR A 135 1.67 -7.84 6.60
N GLY A 136 1.43 -8.86 7.44
CA GLY A 136 0.26 -9.72 7.34
C GLY A 136 0.25 -10.63 6.11
N ALA A 137 1.42 -10.81 5.46
CA ALA A 137 1.58 -11.78 4.39
C ALA A 137 1.42 -13.21 4.96
N VAL A 138 0.69 -14.07 4.25
CA VAL A 138 0.42 -15.45 4.67
C VAL A 138 1.10 -16.39 3.68
N ARG A 139 1.86 -17.37 4.18
CA ARG A 139 2.55 -18.40 3.41
C ARG A 139 2.21 -19.79 3.96
N GLN A 140 2.27 -20.80 3.11
CA GLN A 140 2.11 -22.23 3.44
C GLN A 140 3.43 -22.95 3.23
#